data_AF-A0A257VRM8-F1
#
_entry.id   AF-A0A257VRM8-F1
#
_cell.length_a   1.000
_cell.length_b   1.000
_cell.length_c   1.000
_cell.angle_alpha   90.00
_cell.angle_beta   90.00
_cell.angle_gamma   90.00
#
_symmetry.space_group_name_H-M   'P 1'
#
loop_
_entity.id
_entity.type
_entity.pdbx_description
1 polymer ?
#
loop_
_entity_poly.entity_id
_entity_poly.type
_entity_poly.pdbx_seq_one_letter_code
_entity_poly.pdbx_strand_id
1 'polypeptide(L)'
;MDKRLARIRCDICGQLVTTGVAVPAAFVRPAVMELILKQHPHWNDQCHICLTDLNRYRGDYVQQSLEQERGELSVLEQQVVESLRQHEILAENVNEKYDEQTTFGERTADAVASFGGSWKFIILFATVLSTWITINSIAILSRPFDPYPYILLNLVLSCLATIQAPVIMMSQNRQESKDRLRAEHDYRVNLKAELEIRHLHSKLDLLLTHQWQRLLEIQQLQTDLLEEIANRGVQKT
;
A
#
# COMPACT_ATOMS: atom_id res chain seq x y z
N MET A 1 17.05 -45.34 54.47
CA MET A 1 17.46 -44.20 55.32
C MET A 1 16.92 -42.92 54.68
N ASP A 2 16.13 -42.19 55.45
CA ASP A 2 15.18 -41.16 55.06
C ASP A 2 15.89 -39.81 54.76
N LYS A 3 16.02 -39.42 53.48
CA LYS A 3 16.57 -38.11 53.09
C LYS A 3 15.49 -37.05 53.36
N ARG A 4 15.53 -36.40 54.52
CA ARG A 4 14.73 -35.20 54.82
C ARG A 4 14.97 -34.14 53.75
N LEU A 5 14.01 -33.96 52.85
CA LEU A 5 14.00 -32.90 51.85
C LEU A 5 13.92 -31.53 52.57
N ALA A 6 14.93 -30.70 52.37
CA ALA A 6 14.92 -29.33 52.88
C ALA A 6 13.75 -28.54 52.27
N ARG A 7 13.08 -27.71 53.08
CA ARG A 7 11.95 -26.88 52.64
C ARG A 7 12.42 -25.43 52.51
N ILE A 8 12.17 -24.82 51.36
CA ILE A 8 12.49 -23.42 51.04
C ILE A 8 11.18 -22.65 50.90
N ARG A 9 11.16 -21.40 51.34
CA ARG A 9 10.00 -20.52 51.20
C ARG A 9 10.03 -19.87 49.81
N CYS A 10 8.90 -19.88 49.12
CA CYS A 10 8.71 -19.07 47.91
C CYS A 10 8.61 -17.59 48.31
N ASP A 11 9.41 -16.71 47.72
CA ASP A 11 9.41 -15.27 47.99
C ASP A 11 8.22 -14.53 47.34
N ILE A 12 7.43 -15.22 46.52
CA ILE A 12 6.19 -14.68 45.89
C ILE A 12 4.95 -15.05 46.71
N CYS A 13 4.63 -16.34 46.85
CA CYS A 13 3.43 -16.77 47.59
C CYS A 13 3.65 -17.07 49.08
N GLY A 14 4.89 -17.07 49.56
CA GLY A 14 5.22 -17.39 50.96
C GLY A 14 5.08 -18.86 51.36
N GLN A 15 4.71 -19.76 50.43
CA GLN A 15 4.54 -21.19 50.73
C GLN A 15 5.88 -21.92 50.89
N LEU A 16 5.91 -22.90 51.79
CA LEU A 16 7.06 -23.79 52.00
C LEU A 16 7.04 -24.93 50.98
N VAL A 17 7.98 -24.88 50.04
CA VAL A 17 8.13 -25.82 48.94
C VAL A 17 9.37 -26.69 49.16
N THR A 18 9.37 -27.93 48.69
CA THR A 18 10.56 -28.80 48.75
C THR A 18 11.65 -28.27 47.82
N THR A 19 12.93 -28.42 48.22
CA THR A 19 14.10 -27.95 47.46
C THR A 19 14.13 -28.37 46.00
N GLY A 20 13.51 -29.50 45.63
CA GLY A 20 13.44 -29.96 44.24
C GLY A 20 12.45 -29.22 43.33
N VAL A 21 11.56 -28.39 43.89
CA VAL A 21 10.47 -27.69 43.16
C VAL A 21 10.58 -26.16 43.29
N ALA A 22 11.52 -25.68 44.11
CA ALA A 22 11.87 -24.27 44.22
C ALA A 22 12.91 -23.91 43.15
N VAL A 23 12.59 -22.91 42.34
CA VAL A 23 13.48 -22.40 41.28
C VAL A 23 14.17 -21.15 41.82
N PRO A 24 15.51 -21.08 41.81
CA PRO A 24 16.22 -19.86 42.19
C PRO A 24 15.99 -18.76 41.14
N ALA A 25 15.99 -17.50 41.58
CA ALA A 25 15.81 -16.33 40.73
C ALA A 25 16.78 -16.30 39.53
N ALA A 26 18.03 -16.71 39.73
CA ALA A 26 19.04 -16.79 38.68
C ALA A 26 18.63 -17.67 37.47
N PHE A 27 17.69 -18.61 37.64
CA PHE A 27 17.21 -19.49 36.58
C PHE A 27 15.90 -19.01 35.91
N VAL A 28 15.36 -17.87 36.35
CA VAL A 28 14.18 -17.25 35.72
C VAL A 28 14.61 -16.44 34.51
N ARG A 29 13.92 -16.61 33.36
CA ARG A 29 14.25 -15.87 32.13
C ARG A 29 14.12 -14.35 32.34
N PRO A 30 15.01 -13.52 31.76
CA PRO A 30 15.02 -12.06 31.94
C PRO A 30 13.67 -11.39 31.64
N ALA A 31 12.98 -11.81 30.57
CA ALA A 31 11.70 -11.21 30.17
C ALA A 31 10.56 -11.46 31.19
N VAL A 32 10.57 -12.62 31.86
CA VAL A 32 9.62 -12.94 32.94
C VAL A 32 10.08 -12.30 34.25
N MET A 33 11.40 -12.18 34.45
CA MET A 33 12.00 -11.48 35.58
C MET A 33 11.57 -10.00 35.62
N GLU A 34 11.58 -9.30 34.49
CA GLU A 34 11.11 -7.91 34.40
C GLU A 34 9.64 -7.77 34.82
N LEU A 35 8.81 -8.75 34.45
CA LEU A 35 7.40 -8.79 34.83
C LEU A 35 7.21 -9.02 36.33
N ILE A 36 8.02 -9.93 36.90
CA ILE A 36 8.03 -10.23 38.34
C ILE A 36 8.54 -9.00 39.12
N LEU A 37 9.60 -8.33 38.67
CA LEU A 37 10.17 -7.14 39.30
C LEU A 37 9.20 -5.97 39.34
N LYS A 38 8.34 -5.80 38.32
CA LYS A 38 7.27 -4.80 38.32
C LYS A 38 6.29 -4.99 39.49
N GLN A 39 6.02 -6.23 39.90
CA GLN A 39 5.05 -6.55 40.96
C GLN A 39 5.72 -6.83 42.32
N HIS A 40 6.99 -7.25 42.31
CA HIS A 40 7.78 -7.56 43.51
C HIS A 40 9.17 -6.89 43.43
N PRO A 41 9.29 -5.62 43.86
CA PRO A 41 10.53 -4.84 43.75
C PRO A 41 11.69 -5.36 44.61
N HIS A 42 11.41 -6.22 45.60
CA HIS A 42 12.41 -6.82 46.49
C HIS A 42 13.03 -8.11 45.93
N TRP A 43 12.64 -8.52 44.73
CA TRP A 43 13.14 -9.72 44.07
C TRP A 43 14.62 -9.56 43.70
N ASN A 44 15.47 -10.49 44.13
CA ASN A 44 16.91 -10.50 43.87
C ASN A 44 17.42 -11.91 43.54
N ASP A 45 18.70 -12.05 43.19
CA ASP A 45 19.31 -13.33 42.76
C ASP A 45 19.29 -14.44 43.82
N GLN A 46 19.02 -14.11 45.08
CA GLN A 46 18.93 -15.06 46.19
C GLN A 46 17.49 -15.54 46.46
N CYS A 47 16.48 -14.94 45.80
CA CYS A 47 15.08 -15.31 45.95
C CYS A 47 14.76 -16.65 45.26
N HIS A 48 13.73 -17.33 45.77
CA HIS A 48 13.23 -18.59 45.24
C HIS A 48 11.75 -18.48 44.88
N ILE A 49 11.38 -18.96 43.70
CA ILE A 49 10.00 -19.00 43.21
C ILE A 49 9.52 -20.45 43.14
N CYS A 50 8.27 -20.71 43.52
CA CYS A 50 7.67 -22.01 43.32
C CYS A 50 7.29 -22.19 41.84
N LEU A 51 7.27 -23.45 41.36
CA LEU A 51 6.94 -23.75 39.98
C LEU A 51 5.55 -23.23 39.55
N THR A 52 4.59 -23.20 40.48
CA THR A 52 3.21 -22.74 40.22
C THR A 52 3.14 -21.24 39.95
N ASP A 53 3.79 -20.42 40.77
CA ASP A 53 3.83 -18.96 40.55
C ASP A 53 4.66 -18.62 39.32
N LEU A 54 5.78 -19.33 39.10
CA LEU A 54 6.59 -19.14 37.90
C LEU A 54 5.79 -19.42 36.62
N ASN A 55 4.98 -20.48 36.61
CA ASN A 55 4.14 -20.80 35.46
C ASN A 55 3.01 -19.79 35.25
N ARG A 56 2.49 -19.16 36.33
CA ARG A 56 1.52 -18.05 36.22
C ARG A 56 2.14 -16.86 35.50
N TYR A 57 3.29 -16.38 35.99
CA TYR A 57 3.99 -15.24 35.38
C TYR A 57 4.45 -15.50 33.93
N ARG A 58 4.79 -16.75 33.60
CA ARG A 58 5.07 -17.15 32.21
C ARG A 58 3.84 -17.04 31.32
N GLY A 59 2.67 -17.44 31.82
CA GLY A 59 1.40 -17.30 31.10
C GLY A 59 1.02 -15.83 30.87
N ASP A 60 1.13 -15.01 31.91
CA ASP A 60 0.82 -13.57 31.85
C ASP A 60 1.75 -12.84 30.86
N TYR A 61 3.04 -13.19 30.84
CA TYR A 61 4.00 -12.67 29.86
C TYR A 61 3.61 -13.01 28.42
N VAL A 62 3.23 -14.27 28.16
CA VAL A 62 2.81 -14.71 26.81
C VAL A 62 1.54 -13.98 26.39
N GLN A 63 0.56 -13.81 27.28
CA GLN A 63 -0.66 -13.08 26.97
C GLN A 63 -0.37 -11.60 26.65
N GLN A 64 0.48 -10.94 27.44
CA GLN A 64 0.84 -9.54 27.22
C GLN A 64 1.61 -9.35 25.91
N SER A 65 2.51 -10.26 25.54
CA SER A 65 3.20 -10.22 24.25
C SER A 65 2.24 -10.40 23.08
N LEU A 66 1.28 -11.34 23.18
CA LEU A 66 0.28 -11.56 22.12
C LEU A 66 -0.66 -10.35 21.95
N GLU A 67 -1.03 -9.66 23.03
CA GLU A 67 -1.85 -8.45 22.97
C GLU A 67 -1.10 -7.26 22.33
N GLN A 68 0.20 -7.12 22.58
CA GLN A 68 1.03 -6.11 21.91
C GLN A 68 1.12 -6.35 20.39
N GLU A 69 1.39 -7.58 19.96
CA GLU A 69 1.46 -7.93 18.53
C GLU A 69 0.11 -7.67 17.83
N ARG A 70 -1.02 -7.99 18.49
CA ARG A 70 -2.36 -7.75 17.95
C ARG A 70 -2.70 -6.26 17.83
N GLY A 71 -2.17 -5.42 18.73
CA GLY A 71 -2.32 -3.97 18.69
C GLY A 71 -1.53 -3.32 17.54
N GLU A 72 -0.31 -3.78 17.29
CA GLU A 72 0.54 -3.28 16.20
C GLU A 72 -0.06 -3.56 14.82
N LEU A 73 -0.67 -4.75 14.63
CA LEU A 73 -1.38 -5.10 13.39
C LEU A 73 -2.53 -4.13 13.08
N SER A 74 -3.33 -3.74 14.08
CA SER A 74 -4.47 -2.84 13.89
C SER A 74 -4.07 -1.41 13.50
N VAL A 75 -2.94 -0.91 14.03
CA VAL A 75 -2.40 0.41 13.67
C VAL A 75 -1.90 0.43 12.24
N LEU A 76 -1.25 -0.66 11.80
CA LEU A 76 -0.75 -0.78 10.44
C LEU A 76 -1.90 -0.79 9.41
N GLU A 77 -2.99 -1.51 9.71
CA GLU A 77 -4.20 -1.52 8.89
C GLU A 77 -4.81 -0.12 8.74
N GLN A 78 -4.91 0.65 9.83
CA GLN A 78 -5.40 2.02 9.78
C GLN A 78 -4.50 2.95 8.95
N GLN A 79 -3.17 2.79 9.04
CA GLN A 79 -2.23 3.56 8.23
C GLN A 79 -2.34 3.26 6.74
N VAL A 80 -2.60 1.99 6.39
CA VAL A 80 -2.84 1.60 4.99
C VAL A 80 -4.15 2.20 4.45
N VAL A 81 -5.22 2.21 5.25
CA VAL A 81 -6.49 2.83 4.84
C VAL A 81 -6.35 4.34 4.64
N GLU A 82 -5.65 5.02 5.54
CA GLU A 82 -5.43 6.47 5.43
C GLU A 82 -4.54 6.84 4.23
N SER A 83 -3.51 6.04 3.95
CA SER A 83 -2.64 6.27 2.78
C SER A 83 -3.40 6.07 1.47
N LEU A 84 -4.26 5.05 1.36
CA LEU A 84 -5.11 4.84 0.18
C LEU A 84 -6.07 6.01 -0.05
N ARG A 85 -6.68 6.55 1.02
CA ARG A 85 -7.58 7.70 0.95
C ARG A 85 -6.89 8.97 0.45
N GLN A 86 -5.66 9.21 0.88
CA GLN A 86 -4.87 10.36 0.39
C GLN A 86 -4.54 10.27 -1.10
N HIS A 87 -4.32 9.06 -1.64
CA HIS A 87 -4.04 8.88 -3.07
C HIS A 87 -5.25 9.22 -3.95
N GLU A 88 -6.47 8.91 -3.52
CA GLU A 88 -7.70 9.21 -4.27
C GLU A 88 -7.93 10.73 -4.37
N ILE A 89 -7.74 11.46 -3.27
CA ILE A 89 -7.89 12.93 -3.21
C ILE A 89 -6.87 13.65 -4.10
N LEU A 90 -5.64 13.13 -4.18
CA LEU A 90 -4.58 13.73 -5.01
C LEU A 90 -4.86 13.57 -6.50
N ALA A 91 -5.39 12.42 -6.93
CA ALA A 91 -5.71 12.15 -8.33
C ALA A 91 -6.87 13.05 -8.83
N GLU A 92 -7.87 13.30 -7.99
CA GLU A 92 -9.00 14.18 -8.30
C GLU A 92 -8.56 15.65 -8.46
N ASN A 93 -7.68 16.13 -7.57
CA ASN A 93 -7.18 17.53 -7.60
C ASN A 93 -6.38 17.87 -8.87
N VAL A 94 -5.71 16.89 -9.49
CA VAL A 94 -4.92 17.10 -10.71
C VAL A 94 -5.83 17.40 -11.92
N ASN A 95 -6.98 16.72 -12.04
CA ASN A 95 -7.93 17.00 -13.11
C ASN A 95 -8.63 18.36 -12.91
N GLU A 96 -9.01 18.70 -11.67
CA GLU A 96 -9.68 19.98 -11.37
C GLU A 96 -8.79 21.18 -11.67
N LYS A 97 -7.51 21.15 -11.25
CA LYS A 97 -6.55 22.21 -11.57
C LYS A 97 -6.33 22.43 -13.06
N TYR A 98 -6.55 21.41 -13.88
CA TYR A 98 -6.40 21.52 -15.33
C TYR A 98 -7.59 22.24 -15.97
N ASP A 99 -8.80 21.95 -15.52
CA ASP A 99 -10.01 22.55 -16.08
C ASP A 99 -10.15 24.05 -15.71
N GLU A 100 -9.65 24.46 -14.54
CA GLU A 100 -9.65 25.87 -14.09
C GLU A 100 -8.79 26.80 -14.97
N GLN A 101 -7.82 26.29 -15.72
CA GLN A 101 -6.88 27.11 -16.51
C GLN A 101 -7.27 27.26 -17.99
N THR A 102 -8.39 26.70 -18.42
CA THR A 102 -8.79 26.71 -19.84
C THR A 102 -9.33 28.07 -20.29
N THR A 103 -8.76 28.63 -21.34
CA THR A 103 -9.21 29.90 -21.92
C THR A 103 -10.52 29.72 -22.72
N PHE A 104 -11.25 30.82 -22.95
CA PHE A 104 -12.48 30.79 -23.74
C PHE A 104 -12.25 30.23 -25.17
N GLY A 105 -11.15 30.63 -25.81
CA GLY A 105 -10.77 30.14 -27.14
C GLY A 105 -10.56 28.63 -27.17
N GLU A 106 -9.84 28.09 -26.19
CA GLU A 106 -9.60 26.65 -26.05
C GLU A 106 -10.88 25.86 -25.81
N ARG A 107 -11.79 26.38 -24.98
CA ARG A 107 -13.11 25.76 -24.76
C ARG A 107 -13.94 25.70 -26.03
N THR A 108 -13.93 26.78 -26.82
CA THR A 108 -14.64 26.80 -28.11
C THR A 108 -14.01 25.88 -29.15
N ALA A 109 -12.67 25.82 -29.22
CA ALA A 109 -11.96 24.94 -30.15
C ALA A 109 -12.26 23.46 -29.87
N ASP A 110 -12.31 23.05 -28.60
CA ASP A 110 -12.68 21.68 -28.21
C ASP A 110 -14.14 21.36 -28.50
N ALA A 111 -15.06 22.30 -28.28
CA ALA A 111 -16.46 22.12 -28.63
C ALA A 111 -16.63 21.94 -30.16
N VAL A 112 -15.90 22.71 -30.96
CA VAL A 112 -15.89 22.60 -32.42
C VAL A 112 -15.24 21.30 -32.89
N ALA A 113 -14.10 20.90 -32.30
CA ALA A 113 -13.41 19.66 -32.64
C ALA A 113 -14.24 18.41 -32.28
N SER A 114 -14.85 18.39 -31.09
CA SER A 114 -15.72 17.29 -30.65
C SER A 114 -17.00 17.17 -31.47
N PHE A 115 -17.60 18.31 -31.87
CA PHE A 115 -18.75 18.30 -32.77
C PHE A 115 -18.36 17.82 -34.19
N GLY A 116 -17.27 18.35 -34.74
CA GLY A 116 -16.75 18.00 -36.06
C GLY A 116 -16.26 16.55 -36.17
N GLY A 117 -15.83 15.94 -35.07
CA GLY A 117 -15.43 14.53 -35.00
C GLY A 117 -16.59 13.54 -34.84
N SER A 118 -17.84 14.00 -34.77
CA SER A 118 -18.99 13.13 -34.54
C SER A 118 -19.53 12.49 -35.82
N TRP A 119 -19.95 11.22 -35.74
CA TRP A 119 -20.61 10.51 -36.85
C TRP A 119 -21.90 11.20 -37.33
N LYS A 120 -22.63 11.85 -36.42
CA LYS A 120 -23.84 12.61 -36.75
C LYS A 120 -23.52 13.82 -37.63
N PHE A 121 -22.42 14.54 -37.35
CA PHE A 121 -21.98 15.66 -38.16
C PHE A 121 -21.59 15.20 -39.57
N ILE A 122 -20.83 14.10 -39.70
CA ILE A 122 -20.42 13.55 -41.00
C ILE A 122 -21.63 13.22 -41.88
N ILE A 123 -22.64 12.55 -41.32
CA ILE A 123 -23.86 12.18 -42.05
C ILE A 123 -24.67 13.42 -42.44
N LEU A 124 -24.84 14.38 -41.54
CA LEU A 124 -25.54 15.63 -41.83
C LEU A 124 -24.84 16.41 -42.93
N PHE A 125 -23.52 16.56 -42.84
CA PHE A 125 -22.70 17.28 -43.81
C PHE A 125 -22.76 16.63 -45.19
N ALA A 126 -22.63 15.30 -45.26
CA ALA A 126 -22.79 14.55 -46.51
C ALA A 126 -24.18 14.74 -47.12
N THR A 127 -25.23 14.72 -46.29
CA THR A 127 -26.62 14.92 -46.74
C THR A 127 -26.81 16.31 -47.34
N VAL A 128 -26.33 17.36 -46.65
CA VAL A 128 -26.41 18.74 -47.13
C VAL A 128 -25.67 18.91 -48.46
N LEU A 129 -24.48 18.32 -48.60
CA LEU A 129 -23.72 18.33 -49.86
C LEU A 129 -24.48 17.63 -50.98
N SER A 130 -25.01 16.42 -50.73
CA SER A 130 -25.82 15.70 -51.71
C SER A 130 -27.06 16.52 -52.13
N THR A 131 -27.78 17.11 -51.16
CA THR A 131 -28.93 17.98 -51.46
C THR A 131 -28.53 19.20 -52.30
N TRP A 132 -27.43 19.87 -51.97
CA TRP A 132 -26.93 21.01 -52.75
C TRP A 132 -26.62 20.63 -54.20
N ILE A 133 -25.93 19.51 -54.39
CA ILE A 133 -25.59 18.96 -55.72
C ILE A 133 -26.86 18.60 -56.48
N THR A 134 -27.82 17.90 -55.85
CA THR A 134 -29.08 17.50 -56.50
C THR A 134 -29.91 18.71 -56.93
N ILE A 135 -30.07 19.71 -56.06
CA ILE A 135 -30.83 20.94 -56.38
C ILE A 135 -30.19 21.67 -57.55
N ASN A 136 -28.88 21.90 -57.52
CA ASN A 136 -28.19 22.63 -58.59
C ASN A 136 -28.10 21.82 -59.89
N SER A 137 -28.01 20.48 -59.82
CA SER A 137 -28.04 19.60 -61.00
C SER A 137 -29.39 19.59 -61.71
N ILE A 138 -30.50 19.61 -60.96
CA ILE A 138 -31.85 19.63 -61.54
C ILE A 138 -32.21 21.05 -62.02
N ALA A 139 -31.76 22.09 -61.31
CA ALA A 139 -31.97 23.49 -61.67
C ALA A 139 -31.24 23.94 -62.96
N ILE A 140 -30.32 23.11 -63.49
CA ILE A 140 -29.73 23.27 -64.84
C ILE A 140 -30.81 23.41 -65.93
N LEU A 141 -32.00 22.85 -65.72
CA LEU A 141 -33.11 22.92 -66.68
C LEU A 141 -33.81 24.29 -66.73
N SER A 142 -33.53 25.23 -65.82
CA SER A 142 -34.26 26.51 -65.75
C SER A 142 -33.38 27.74 -65.47
N ARG A 143 -32.40 27.67 -64.56
CA ARG A 143 -31.29 28.62 -64.32
C ARG A 143 -30.62 28.23 -62.97
N PRO A 144 -29.46 27.57 -62.97
CA PRO A 144 -28.82 27.13 -61.73
C PRO A 144 -28.12 28.28 -60.99
N PHE A 145 -28.07 28.20 -59.65
CA PHE A 145 -27.36 29.14 -58.79
C PHE A 145 -25.85 28.85 -58.74
N ASP A 146 -25.46 27.57 -58.73
CA ASP A 146 -24.08 27.09 -58.77
C ASP A 146 -23.94 25.96 -59.82
N PRO A 147 -23.75 26.29 -61.11
CA PRO A 147 -23.63 25.29 -62.17
C PRO A 147 -22.34 24.46 -62.03
N TYR A 148 -22.37 23.22 -62.54
CA TYR A 148 -21.18 22.38 -62.65
C TYR A 148 -20.04 23.16 -63.34
N PRO A 149 -18.85 23.32 -62.72
CA PRO A 149 -18.21 22.48 -61.71
C PRO A 149 -18.34 22.92 -60.22
N TYR A 150 -19.40 23.64 -59.82
CA TYR A 150 -19.70 24.04 -58.44
C TYR A 150 -18.64 24.94 -57.77
N ILE A 151 -18.40 26.12 -58.33
CA ILE A 151 -17.33 27.03 -57.88
C ILE A 151 -17.62 27.58 -56.47
N LEU A 152 -18.89 27.91 -56.18
CA LEU A 152 -19.27 28.45 -54.87
C LEU A 152 -19.13 27.39 -53.78
N LEU A 153 -19.60 26.17 -54.04
CA LEU A 153 -19.44 25.06 -53.11
C LEU A 153 -17.96 24.78 -52.81
N ASN A 154 -17.12 24.75 -53.85
CA ASN A 154 -15.68 24.53 -53.70
C ASN A 154 -15.02 25.63 -52.87
N LEU A 155 -15.38 26.90 -53.10
CA LEU A 155 -14.84 28.02 -52.32
C LEU A 155 -15.18 27.88 -50.82
N VAL A 156 -16.43 27.55 -50.50
CA VAL A 156 -16.89 27.37 -49.11
C VAL A 156 -16.19 26.18 -48.46
N LEU A 157 -16.10 25.04 -49.15
CA LEU A 157 -15.42 23.85 -48.65
C LEU A 157 -13.93 24.11 -48.38
N SER A 158 -13.23 24.80 -49.28
CA SER A 158 -11.82 25.16 -49.07
C SER A 158 -11.65 26.08 -47.87
N CYS A 159 -12.51 27.10 -47.71
CA CYS A 159 -12.46 28.00 -46.56
C CYS A 159 -12.70 27.25 -45.24
N LEU A 160 -13.70 26.36 -45.21
CA LEU A 160 -13.98 25.51 -44.05
C LEU A 160 -12.79 24.62 -43.69
N ALA A 161 -12.19 23.95 -44.68
CA ALA A 161 -11.03 23.08 -44.46
C ALA A 161 -9.81 23.85 -43.92
N THR A 162 -9.55 25.06 -44.43
CA THR A 162 -8.44 25.91 -43.96
C THR A 162 -8.60 26.32 -42.50
N ILE A 163 -9.82 26.63 -42.05
CA ILE A 163 -10.09 26.98 -40.64
C ILE A 163 -10.11 25.72 -39.76
N GLN A 164 -10.55 24.59 -40.30
CA GLN A 164 -10.66 23.34 -39.56
C GLN A 164 -9.29 22.77 -39.15
N ALA A 165 -8.29 22.80 -40.04
CA ALA A 165 -6.96 22.26 -39.77
C ALA A 165 -6.28 22.82 -38.49
N PRO A 166 -6.19 24.15 -38.26
CA PRO A 166 -5.61 24.70 -37.04
C PRO A 166 -6.48 24.44 -35.80
N VAL A 167 -7.81 24.40 -35.92
CA VAL A 167 -8.69 24.06 -34.77
C VAL A 167 -8.47 22.62 -34.32
N ILE A 168 -8.36 21.68 -35.27
CA ILE A 168 -8.01 20.29 -34.97
C ILE A 168 -6.63 20.23 -34.33
N MET A 169 -5.63 20.91 -34.90
CA MET A 169 -4.26 20.90 -34.38
C MET A 169 -4.17 21.51 -32.96
N MET A 170 -4.92 22.58 -32.68
CA MET A 170 -5.00 23.17 -31.34
C MET A 170 -5.62 22.20 -30.32
N SER A 171 -6.72 21.52 -30.69
CA SER A 171 -7.35 20.53 -29.82
C SER A 171 -6.44 19.31 -29.61
N GLN A 172 -5.74 18.84 -30.65
CA GLN A 172 -4.76 17.76 -30.56
C GLN A 172 -3.57 18.11 -29.65
N ASN A 173 -2.92 19.25 -29.87
CA ASN A 173 -1.78 19.69 -29.05
C ASN A 173 -2.14 19.84 -27.56
N ARG A 174 -3.39 20.22 -27.29
CA ARG A 174 -3.92 20.28 -25.92
C ARG A 174 -4.18 18.89 -25.33
N GLN A 175 -4.78 17.99 -26.10
CA GLN A 175 -4.98 16.61 -25.67
C GLN A 175 -3.64 15.90 -25.41
N GLU A 176 -2.64 16.07 -26.28
CA GLU A 176 -1.29 15.55 -26.07
C GLU A 176 -0.62 16.14 -24.82
N SER A 177 -0.85 17.42 -24.53
CA SER A 177 -0.33 18.05 -23.31
C SER A 177 -1.00 17.50 -22.04
N LYS A 178 -2.32 17.21 -22.07
CA LYS A 178 -3.02 16.49 -21.00
C LYS A 178 -2.45 15.09 -20.81
N ASP A 179 -2.30 14.35 -21.90
CA ASP A 179 -1.84 12.96 -21.87
C ASP A 179 -0.38 12.85 -21.40
N ARG A 180 0.48 13.81 -21.79
CA ARG A 180 1.86 13.91 -21.29
C ARG A 180 1.92 14.12 -19.78
N LEU A 181 1.10 15.03 -19.23
CA LEU A 181 1.08 15.29 -17.78
C LEU A 181 0.53 14.09 -16.99
N ARG A 182 -0.51 13.44 -17.51
CA ARG A 182 -1.02 12.18 -16.93
C ARG A 182 0.06 11.11 -16.91
N ALA A 183 0.76 10.90 -18.03
CA ALA A 183 1.85 9.93 -18.12
C ALA A 183 3.00 10.26 -17.14
N GLU A 184 3.36 11.54 -16.98
CA GLU A 184 4.39 11.95 -16.01
C GLU A 184 3.94 11.69 -14.56
N HIS A 185 2.68 11.98 -14.25
CA HIS A 185 2.10 11.70 -12.95
C HIS A 185 2.10 10.19 -12.64
N ASP A 186 1.60 9.38 -13.57
CA ASP A 186 1.57 7.92 -13.44
C ASP A 186 2.97 7.34 -13.28
N TYR A 187 3.95 7.87 -14.03
CA TYR A 187 5.36 7.52 -13.87
C TYR A 187 5.88 7.80 -12.46
N ARG A 188 5.58 8.99 -11.90
CA ARG A 188 6.00 9.35 -10.53
C ARG A 188 5.35 8.46 -9.48
N VAL A 189 4.07 8.13 -9.63
CA VAL A 189 3.36 7.20 -8.73
C VAL A 189 4.01 5.81 -8.79
N ASN A 190 4.30 5.31 -9.98
CA ASN A 190 4.94 4.01 -10.15
C ASN A 190 6.35 3.97 -9.53
N LEU A 191 7.16 5.01 -9.74
CA LEU A 191 8.49 5.11 -9.12
C LEU A 191 8.40 5.14 -7.60
N LYS A 192 7.42 5.87 -7.04
CA LYS A 192 7.19 5.91 -5.60
C LYS A 192 6.78 4.52 -5.07
N ALA A 193 5.89 3.82 -5.75
CA ALA A 193 5.51 2.46 -5.40
C ALA A 193 6.71 1.49 -5.44
N GLU A 194 7.58 1.58 -6.45
CA GLU A 194 8.80 0.78 -6.52
C GLU A 194 9.72 1.02 -5.31
N LEU A 195 9.91 2.29 -4.92
CA LEU A 195 10.71 2.65 -3.75
C LEU A 195 10.10 2.14 -2.44
N GLU A 196 8.78 2.25 -2.29
CA GLU A 196 8.06 1.72 -1.12
C GLU A 196 8.19 0.20 -1.01
N ILE A 197 8.06 -0.53 -2.14
CA ILE A 197 8.26 -1.98 -2.19
C ILE A 197 9.69 -2.33 -1.80
N ARG A 198 10.69 -1.62 -2.34
CA ARG A 198 12.10 -1.85 -2.00
C ARG A 198 12.38 -1.62 -0.51
N HIS A 199 11.77 -0.58 0.06
CA HIS A 199 11.89 -0.29 1.49
C HIS A 199 11.24 -1.37 2.36
N LEU A 200 10.05 -1.84 1.98
CA LEU A 200 9.38 -2.96 2.65
C LEU A 200 10.21 -4.24 2.56
N HIS A 201 10.82 -4.52 1.40
CA HIS A 201 11.70 -5.67 1.20
C HIS A 201 12.90 -5.61 2.14
N SER A 202 13.58 -4.46 2.24
CA SER A 202 14.70 -4.28 3.17
C SER A 202 14.31 -4.48 4.64
N LYS A 203 13.12 -4.04 5.04
CA LYS A 203 12.60 -4.29 6.39
C LYS A 203 12.30 -5.77 6.62
N LEU A 204 11.71 -6.45 5.64
CA LEU A 204 11.47 -7.90 5.71
C LEU A 204 12.77 -8.67 5.85
N ASP A 205 13.81 -8.36 5.06
CA ASP A 205 15.12 -9.00 5.16
C ASP A 205 15.74 -8.82 6.55
N LEU A 206 15.62 -7.62 7.13
CA LEU A 206 16.09 -7.34 8.48
C LEU A 206 15.35 -8.17 9.54
N LEU A 207 14.02 -8.26 9.44
CA LEU A 207 13.21 -9.09 10.33
C LEU A 207 13.55 -10.57 10.19
N LEU A 208 13.67 -11.07 8.96
CA LEU A 208 14.04 -12.47 8.68
C LEU A 208 15.41 -12.80 9.26
N THR A 209 16.38 -11.91 9.11
CA THR A 209 17.73 -12.08 9.68
C THR A 209 17.66 -12.20 11.21
N HIS A 210 16.87 -11.34 11.86
CA HIS A 210 16.69 -11.39 13.31
C HIS A 210 16.02 -12.69 13.78
N GLN A 211 14.98 -13.15 13.07
CA GLN A 211 14.32 -14.42 13.34
C GLN A 211 15.29 -15.62 13.17
N TRP A 212 16.15 -15.57 12.16
CA TRP A 212 17.16 -16.59 11.92
C TRP A 212 18.18 -16.69 13.06
N GLN A 213 18.68 -15.54 13.54
CA GLN A 213 19.57 -15.49 14.71
C GLN A 213 18.91 -16.12 15.94
N ARG A 214 17.64 -15.79 16.20
CA ARG A 214 16.87 -16.34 17.34
C ARG A 214 16.69 -17.86 17.23
N LEU A 215 16.42 -18.38 16.03
CA LEU A 215 16.33 -19.81 15.79
C LEU A 215 17.67 -20.53 16.05
N LEU A 216 18.78 -19.93 15.62
CA LEU A 216 20.12 -20.48 15.86
C LEU A 216 20.48 -20.48 17.35
N GLU A 217 20.17 -19.41 18.09
CA GLU A 217 20.34 -19.36 19.55
C GLU A 217 19.54 -20.46 20.26
N ILE A 218 18.27 -20.65 19.87
CA ILE A 218 17.43 -21.73 20.42
C ILE A 218 18.02 -23.10 20.12
N GLN A 219 18.54 -23.31 18.91
CA GLN A 219 19.15 -24.58 18.52
C GLN A 219 20.43 -24.86 19.34
N GLN A 220 21.28 -23.85 19.55
CA GLN A 220 22.48 -23.96 20.38
C GLN A 220 22.13 -24.32 21.82
N LEU A 221 21.10 -23.68 22.40
CA LEU A 221 20.62 -24.03 23.74
C LEU A 221 20.14 -25.48 23.81
N GLN A 222 19.51 -26.01 22.76
CA GLN A 222 19.11 -27.42 22.72
C GLN A 222 20.32 -28.35 22.67
N THR A 223 21.36 -28.02 21.89
CA THR A 223 22.58 -28.84 21.82
C THR A 223 23.33 -28.86 23.15
N ASP A 224 23.46 -27.71 23.81
CA ASP A 224 24.13 -27.61 25.10
C ASP A 224 23.39 -28.42 26.19
N LEU A 225 22.05 -28.36 26.19
CA LEU A 225 21.23 -29.14 27.12
C LEU A 225 21.38 -30.65 26.90
N LEU A 226 21.45 -31.09 25.63
CA LEU A 226 21.69 -32.49 25.29
C LEU A 226 23.08 -32.95 25.76
N GLU A 227 24.10 -32.10 25.62
CA GLU A 227 25.45 -32.37 26.08
C GLU A 227 25.53 -32.46 27.62
N GLU A 228 24.85 -31.57 28.34
CA GLU A 228 24.73 -31.65 29.81
C GLU A 228 24.04 -32.94 30.26
N ILE A 229 22.96 -33.35 29.59
CA ILE A 229 22.24 -34.60 29.90
C ILE A 229 23.14 -35.80 29.62
N ALA A 230 23.85 -35.82 28.49
CA ALA A 230 24.80 -36.87 28.14
C ALA A 230 25.91 -36.98 29.21
N ASN A 231 26.52 -35.86 29.60
CA ASN A 231 27.57 -35.84 30.63
C ASN A 231 27.05 -36.27 32.02
N ARG A 232 25.84 -35.85 32.42
CA ARG A 232 25.22 -36.33 33.69
C ARG A 232 24.87 -37.82 33.66
N GLY A 233 24.57 -38.37 32.48
CA GLY A 233 24.34 -39.80 32.29
C GLY A 233 25.61 -40.62 32.50
N VAL A 234 26.76 -40.14 31.99
CA VAL A 234 28.07 -40.78 32.14
C VAL A 234 28.55 -40.79 33.60
N GLN A 235 28.23 -39.77 34.39
CA GLN A 235 28.72 -39.62 35.77
C GLN A 235 27.95 -40.44 36.83
N LYS A 236 26.89 -41.15 36.42
CA LYS A 236 26.07 -42.01 37.30
C LYS A 236 26.32 -43.52 37.12
N THR A 237 27.22 -43.90 36.22
CA THR A 237 27.76 -45.27 36.03
C THR A 237 29.17 -45.34 36.57
#